data_AF-A0A0N9N8R3-F1
#
_entry.id   AF-A0A0N9N8R3-F1
#
_cell.length_a   1.000
_cell.length_b   1.000
_cell.length_c   1.000
_cell.angle_alpha   90.00
_cell.angle_beta   90.00
_cell.angle_gamma   90.00
#
_symmetry.space_group_name_H-M   'P 1'
#
loop_
_entity.id
_entity.type
_entity.pdbx_description
1 polymer ?
#
loop_
_entity_poly.entity_id
_entity_poly.type
_entity_poly.pdbx_seq_one_letter_code
_entity_poly.pdbx_strand_id
1 'polypeptide(L)'
;MVRAPPSDAVRAVEEPSMDEHVGETSIAPGTPSSPDDIDDAIRLELEFLTSLIWAPDAMTTATVTAIVGAPADRPRSDDHLPVASGLFLRPIHDTLFTAITARVDDGLPVTPTLLSEGIDDPRARTALRGVILEIAAPSGPGPLPGGADVPHLAAALIDRWYRRGYAGLLARMGLVAEESATADLAEHWAAMTAHQQRAHRRWAAIRTRLADL
;
A
#
# COMPACT_ATOMS: atom_id res chain seq x y z
N MET A 1 -55.29 -36.29 -24.29
CA MET A 1 -54.63 -37.09 -23.23
C MET A 1 -53.16 -36.67 -23.23
N VAL A 2 -52.83 -35.72 -22.36
CA VAL A 2 -51.52 -35.03 -22.30
C VAL A 2 -50.60 -35.83 -21.38
N ARG A 3 -49.42 -36.21 -21.87
CA ARG A 3 -48.42 -36.99 -21.13
C ARG A 3 -47.45 -36.01 -20.44
N ALA A 4 -47.56 -35.88 -19.12
CA ALA A 4 -46.57 -35.19 -18.28
C ALA A 4 -45.36 -36.12 -18.02
N PRO A 5 -44.13 -35.57 -17.83
CA PRO A 5 -42.93 -36.36 -17.54
C PRO A 5 -42.83 -36.78 -16.05
N PRO A 6 -42.00 -37.79 -15.72
CA PRO A 6 -41.88 -38.31 -14.36
C PRO A 6 -41.06 -37.38 -13.44
N SER A 7 -41.56 -37.21 -12.21
CA SER A 7 -40.91 -36.60 -11.05
C SER A 7 -40.05 -37.64 -10.32
N ASP A 8 -39.06 -37.13 -9.57
CA ASP A 8 -38.18 -37.81 -8.61
C ASP A 8 -36.89 -38.43 -9.16
N ALA A 9 -35.95 -37.55 -9.51
CA ALA A 9 -34.55 -37.79 -9.19
C ALA A 9 -34.17 -36.88 -8.01
N VAL A 10 -34.05 -37.49 -6.83
CA VAL A 10 -33.49 -36.89 -5.62
C VAL A 10 -32.04 -36.49 -5.95
N ARG A 11 -31.83 -35.19 -6.19
CA ARG A 11 -30.49 -34.62 -6.32
C ARG A 11 -29.91 -34.52 -4.91
N ALA A 12 -28.94 -35.37 -4.60
CA ALA A 12 -28.10 -35.21 -3.44
C ALA A 12 -27.56 -33.77 -3.44
N VAL A 13 -27.86 -33.04 -2.37
CA VAL A 13 -27.19 -31.78 -2.06
C VAL A 13 -25.82 -32.21 -1.58
N GLU A 14 -24.82 -32.15 -2.46
CA GLU A 14 -23.42 -32.10 -2.04
C GLU A 14 -23.28 -30.84 -1.18
N GLU A 15 -23.12 -31.05 0.12
CA GLU A 15 -22.66 -30.01 1.04
C GLU A 15 -21.27 -29.57 0.54
N PRO A 16 -21.07 -28.28 0.23
CA PRO A 16 -19.74 -27.82 -0.15
C PRO A 16 -18.83 -27.96 1.06
N SER A 17 -17.78 -28.76 0.91
CA SER A 17 -16.73 -28.96 1.90
C SER A 17 -16.15 -27.60 2.29
N MET A 18 -16.31 -27.24 3.56
CA MET A 18 -15.58 -26.15 4.21
C MET A 18 -14.11 -26.53 4.37
N ASP A 19 -13.39 -26.60 3.26
CA ASP A 19 -11.95 -26.48 3.21
C ASP A 19 -11.63 -25.17 2.47
N GLU A 20 -12.11 -24.05 3.02
CA GLU A 20 -11.51 -22.76 2.72
C GLU A 20 -10.13 -22.76 3.39
N HIS A 21 -9.12 -23.02 2.57
CA HIS A 21 -7.75 -22.59 2.83
C HIS A 21 -7.79 -21.14 3.31
N VAL A 22 -7.55 -20.92 4.60
CA VAL A 22 -7.26 -19.60 5.19
C VAL A 22 -5.89 -19.16 4.66
N GLY A 23 -5.89 -18.79 3.39
CA GLY A 23 -4.78 -18.24 2.67
C GLY A 23 -5.11 -16.82 2.29
N GLU A 24 -5.01 -15.90 3.26
CA GLU A 24 -4.49 -14.56 3.00
C GLU A 24 -4.29 -13.80 4.31
N THR A 25 -3.03 -13.71 4.71
CA THR A 25 -2.53 -12.77 5.72
C THR A 25 -2.54 -11.34 5.16
N SER A 26 -3.65 -10.92 4.55
CA SER A 26 -3.82 -9.56 4.05
C SER A 26 -4.34 -8.70 5.20
N ILE A 27 -3.40 -8.01 5.86
CA ILE A 27 -3.76 -6.98 6.83
C ILE A 27 -4.22 -5.78 6.02
N ALA A 28 -5.54 -5.57 5.96
CA ALA A 28 -6.07 -4.29 5.53
C ALA A 28 -5.45 -3.19 6.41
N PRO A 29 -4.84 -2.12 5.83
CA PRO A 29 -4.37 -1.01 6.62
C PRO A 29 -5.55 -0.46 7.44
N GLY A 30 -5.34 -0.18 8.73
CA GLY A 30 -6.38 0.46 9.55
C GLY A 30 -6.89 1.74 8.88
N THR A 31 -8.10 2.19 9.17
CA THR A 31 -8.56 3.50 8.69
C THR A 31 -8.07 4.60 9.64
N PRO A 32 -7.69 5.79 9.13
CA PRO A 32 -7.37 6.94 9.99
C PRO A 32 -8.54 7.27 10.92
N SER A 33 -8.23 7.78 12.11
CA SER A 33 -9.19 7.91 13.20
C SER A 33 -10.03 9.19 13.17
N SER A 34 -9.63 10.21 12.40
CA SER A 34 -10.37 11.47 12.24
C SER A 34 -10.29 12.04 10.81
N PRO A 35 -11.25 12.90 10.39
CA PRO A 35 -11.19 13.58 9.09
C PRO A 35 -9.93 14.44 8.91
N ASP A 36 -9.50 15.16 9.95
CA ASP A 36 -8.28 15.96 9.91
C ASP A 36 -7.04 15.07 9.70
N ASP A 37 -7.01 13.87 10.30
CA ASP A 37 -5.97 12.87 10.03
C ASP A 37 -6.06 12.27 8.62
N ILE A 38 -7.18 12.39 7.92
CA ILE A 38 -7.28 11.97 6.51
C ILE A 38 -6.69 13.06 5.63
N ASP A 39 -7.09 14.32 5.85
CA ASP A 39 -6.63 15.46 5.05
C ASP A 39 -5.12 15.67 5.17
N ASP A 40 -4.58 15.58 6.40
CA ASP A 40 -3.13 15.64 6.61
C ASP A 40 -2.38 14.46 5.95
N ALA A 41 -3.02 13.30 5.82
CA ALA A 41 -2.40 12.14 5.17
C ALA A 41 -2.33 12.36 3.66
N ILE A 42 -3.45 12.78 3.08
CA ILE A 42 -3.56 13.07 1.66
C ILE A 42 -2.62 14.21 1.26
N ARG A 43 -2.48 15.24 2.12
CA ARG A 43 -1.53 16.33 1.90
C ARG A 43 -0.09 15.81 1.89
N LEU A 44 0.31 15.02 2.90
CA LEU A 44 1.64 14.42 2.96
C LEU A 44 1.95 13.53 1.74
N GLU A 45 0.96 12.74 1.31
CA GLU A 45 1.08 11.91 0.11
C GLU A 45 1.36 12.74 -1.15
N LEU A 46 0.61 13.84 -1.31
CA LEU A 46 0.78 14.74 -2.45
C LEU A 46 2.13 15.49 -2.39
N GLU A 47 2.53 15.96 -1.21
CA GLU A 47 3.84 16.60 -0.99
C GLU A 47 4.98 15.63 -1.34
N PHE A 48 4.91 14.38 -0.88
CA PHE A 48 5.89 13.35 -1.21
C PHE A 48 5.97 13.08 -2.71
N LEU A 49 4.83 12.83 -3.37
CA LEU A 49 4.78 12.54 -4.81
C LEU A 49 5.28 13.73 -5.64
N THR A 50 4.96 14.95 -5.21
CA THR A 50 5.45 16.19 -5.82
C THR A 50 6.97 16.26 -5.72
N SER A 51 7.51 16.19 -4.50
CA SER A 51 8.96 16.20 -4.29
C SER A 51 9.67 15.12 -5.07
N LEU A 52 9.11 13.90 -5.11
CA LEU A 52 9.72 12.75 -5.77
C LEU A 52 9.81 12.92 -7.30
N ILE A 53 8.80 13.53 -7.93
CA ILE A 53 8.79 13.78 -9.38
C ILE A 53 9.72 14.93 -9.77
N TRP A 54 9.86 15.93 -8.90
CA TRP A 54 10.73 17.09 -9.15
C TRP A 54 12.17 16.91 -8.66
N ALA A 55 12.47 15.81 -7.98
CA ALA A 55 13.82 15.49 -7.54
C ALA A 55 14.73 15.08 -8.73
N PRO A 56 16.05 15.23 -8.58
CA PRO A 56 16.98 14.63 -9.55
C PRO A 56 16.76 13.12 -9.65
N ASP A 57 16.90 12.55 -10.86
CA ASP A 57 16.67 11.12 -11.12
C ASP A 57 17.38 10.20 -10.11
N ALA A 58 18.62 10.53 -9.73
CA ALA A 58 19.38 9.78 -8.73
C ALA A 58 18.68 9.72 -7.36
N MET A 59 18.07 10.82 -6.90
CA MET A 59 17.33 10.88 -5.63
C MET A 59 16.01 10.12 -5.73
N THR A 60 15.30 10.23 -6.86
CA THR A 60 14.08 9.46 -7.13
C THR A 60 14.37 7.97 -7.10
N THR A 61 15.37 7.51 -7.85
CA THR A 61 15.80 6.11 -7.88
C THR A 61 16.24 5.61 -6.52
N ALA A 62 17.06 6.38 -5.79
CA ALA A 62 17.53 5.99 -4.47
C ALA A 62 16.38 5.86 -3.46
N THR A 63 15.42 6.79 -3.50
CA THR A 63 14.24 6.76 -2.61
C THR A 63 13.33 5.58 -2.93
N VAL A 64 13.01 5.34 -4.21
CA VAL A 64 12.20 4.17 -4.61
C VAL A 64 12.90 2.87 -4.20
N THR A 65 14.21 2.77 -4.42
CA THR A 65 15.00 1.60 -4.03
C THR A 65 15.04 1.42 -2.52
N ALA A 66 15.10 2.49 -1.73
CA ALA A 66 15.05 2.40 -0.28
C ALA A 66 13.72 1.83 0.22
N ILE A 67 12.59 2.25 -0.39
CA ILE A 67 11.24 1.85 0.02
C ILE A 67 10.90 0.43 -0.46
N VAL A 68 10.96 0.19 -1.77
CA VAL A 68 10.49 -1.05 -2.39
C VAL A 68 11.60 -1.98 -2.87
N GLY A 69 12.87 -1.58 -2.75
CA GLY A 69 14.00 -2.39 -3.20
C GLY A 69 14.21 -2.34 -4.72
N ALA A 70 15.35 -2.86 -5.16
CA ALA A 70 15.64 -3.06 -6.56
C ALA A 70 14.79 -4.21 -7.14
N PRO A 71 14.49 -4.22 -8.46
CA PRO A 71 13.68 -5.25 -9.10
C PRO A 71 14.12 -6.69 -8.79
N ALA A 72 15.44 -6.92 -8.77
CA ALA A 72 16.04 -8.23 -8.53
C ALA A 72 15.86 -8.73 -7.09
N ASP A 73 15.72 -7.83 -6.12
CA ASP A 73 15.74 -8.13 -4.68
C ASP A 73 14.32 -8.21 -4.08
N ARG A 74 13.33 -7.58 -4.73
CA ARG A 74 11.92 -7.51 -4.28
C ARG A 74 11.29 -8.84 -3.87
N PRO A 75 11.39 -9.92 -4.66
CA PRO A 75 10.68 -11.17 -4.33
C PRO A 75 11.18 -11.86 -3.06
N ARG A 76 12.36 -11.47 -2.55
CA ARG A 76 13.04 -12.13 -1.43
C ARG A 76 13.24 -11.20 -0.23
N SER A 77 12.88 -9.93 -0.36
CA SER A 77 13.20 -8.95 0.67
C SER A 77 12.12 -8.90 1.75
N ASP A 78 12.55 -9.15 2.99
CA ASP A 78 11.77 -8.81 4.18
C ASP A 78 11.96 -7.34 4.60
N ASP A 79 12.98 -6.67 4.07
CA ASP A 79 13.43 -5.34 4.48
C ASP A 79 12.88 -4.20 3.62
N HIS A 80 12.07 -4.51 2.61
CA HIS A 80 11.41 -3.55 1.71
C HIS A 80 9.90 -3.76 1.71
N LEU A 81 9.14 -2.72 1.35
CA LEU A 81 7.70 -2.85 1.12
C LEU A 81 7.43 -3.54 -0.24
N PRO A 82 6.41 -4.41 -0.32
CA PRO A 82 5.85 -4.81 -1.61
C PRO A 82 5.36 -3.57 -2.38
N VAL A 83 5.50 -3.55 -3.71
CA VAL A 83 5.04 -2.42 -4.53
C VAL A 83 3.55 -2.13 -4.33
N ALA A 84 2.73 -3.17 -4.15
CA ALA A 84 1.30 -3.07 -3.90
C ALA A 84 0.94 -3.02 -2.40
N SER A 85 1.75 -2.37 -1.56
CA SER A 85 1.55 -2.36 -0.10
C SER A 85 0.38 -1.49 0.40
N GLY A 86 -0.34 -0.78 -0.48
CA GLY A 86 -1.37 0.17 -0.06
C GLY A 86 -0.75 1.32 0.75
N LEU A 87 0.38 1.86 0.26
CA LEU A 87 1.13 2.89 0.99
C LEU A 87 0.26 4.14 1.15
N PHE A 88 -0.42 4.50 0.06
CA PHE A 88 -1.26 5.68 -0.05
C PHE A 88 -2.72 5.37 0.33
N LEU A 89 -3.40 6.35 0.94
CA LEU A 89 -4.84 6.29 1.19
C LEU A 89 -5.65 6.47 -0.09
N ARG A 90 -5.18 7.33 -1.00
CA ARG A 90 -5.83 7.54 -2.29
C ARG A 90 -5.33 6.49 -3.29
N PRO A 91 -6.22 5.66 -3.87
CA PRO A 91 -5.81 4.67 -4.87
C PRO A 91 -5.07 5.28 -6.07
N ILE A 92 -5.42 6.52 -6.45
CA ILE A 92 -4.75 7.20 -7.56
C ILE A 92 -3.29 7.60 -7.23
N HIS A 93 -2.97 7.86 -5.97
CA HIS A 93 -1.61 8.13 -5.52
C HIS A 93 -0.77 6.84 -5.53
N ASP A 94 -1.35 5.72 -5.09
CA ASP A 94 -0.77 4.37 -5.20
C ASP A 94 -0.46 4.01 -6.68
N THR A 95 -1.42 4.26 -7.58
CA THR A 95 -1.23 4.07 -9.03
C THR A 95 -0.08 4.92 -9.57
N LEU A 96 0.00 6.18 -9.16
CA LEU A 96 1.08 7.07 -9.58
C LEU A 96 2.44 6.57 -9.05
N PHE A 97 2.54 6.19 -7.78
CA PHE A 97 3.78 5.65 -7.22
C PHE A 97 4.22 4.33 -7.88
N THR A 98 3.25 3.48 -8.24
CA THR A 98 3.50 2.26 -9.01
C THR A 98 4.07 2.59 -10.39
N ALA A 99 3.53 3.60 -11.08
CA ALA A 99 4.05 4.06 -12.37
C ALA A 99 5.45 4.66 -12.24
N ILE A 100 5.73 5.43 -11.18
CA ILE A 100 7.08 5.93 -10.87
C ILE A 100 8.04 4.76 -10.67
N THR A 101 7.65 3.76 -9.88
CA THR A 101 8.45 2.58 -9.59
C THR A 101 8.80 1.81 -10.87
N ALA A 102 7.81 1.55 -11.74
CA ALA A 102 8.04 0.87 -13.01
C ALA A 102 9.04 1.62 -13.90
N ARG A 103 8.95 2.95 -13.98
CA ARG A 103 9.91 3.75 -14.76
C ARG A 103 11.32 3.72 -14.16
N VAL A 104 11.44 3.78 -12.84
CA VAL A 104 12.72 3.63 -12.14
C VAL A 104 13.35 2.26 -12.44
N ASP A 105 12.55 1.20 -12.46
CA ASP A 105 13.00 -0.15 -12.76
C ASP A 105 13.55 -0.28 -14.18
N ASP A 106 12.90 0.39 -15.13
CA ASP A 106 13.29 0.43 -16.54
C ASP A 106 14.45 1.42 -16.80
N GLY A 107 14.94 2.12 -15.77
CA GLY A 107 15.98 3.15 -15.91
C GLY A 107 15.51 4.36 -16.74
N LEU A 108 14.21 4.62 -16.77
CA LEU A 108 13.59 5.68 -17.52
C LEU A 108 13.37 6.94 -16.67
N PRO A 109 13.43 8.14 -17.28
CA PRO A 109 13.19 9.38 -16.55
C PRO A 109 11.76 9.44 -16.01
N VAL A 110 11.62 9.93 -14.78
CA VAL A 110 10.34 10.12 -14.10
C VAL A 110 9.90 11.56 -14.32
N THR A 111 9.02 11.79 -15.29
CA THR A 111 8.47 13.13 -15.55
C THR A 111 6.95 13.07 -15.68
N PRO A 112 6.22 14.16 -15.37
CA PRO A 112 4.76 14.19 -15.48
C PRO A 112 4.23 13.72 -16.84
N THR A 113 4.88 14.13 -17.93
CA THR A 113 4.48 13.76 -19.29
C THR A 113 4.60 12.25 -19.53
N LEU A 114 5.69 11.64 -19.08
CA LEU A 114 5.99 10.24 -19.37
C LEU A 114 5.28 9.25 -18.44
N LEU A 115 4.84 9.70 -17.25
CA LEU A 115 4.06 8.90 -16.32
C LEU A 115 2.69 8.48 -16.88
N SER A 116 2.17 9.22 -17.86
CA SER A 116 0.89 8.92 -18.50
C SER A 116 0.99 7.84 -19.59
N GLU A 117 2.19 7.51 -20.07
CA GLU A 117 2.42 6.61 -21.21
C GLU A 117 2.16 5.13 -20.85
N GLY A 118 2.30 4.76 -19.58
CA GLY A 118 2.12 3.38 -19.09
C GLY A 118 0.71 3.05 -18.58
N ILE A 119 -0.26 3.96 -18.74
CA ILE A 119 -1.64 3.74 -18.26
C ILE A 119 -2.56 3.49 -19.44
N ASP A 120 -3.05 2.27 -19.58
CA ASP A 120 -3.96 1.86 -20.67
C ASP A 120 -5.41 2.29 -20.43
N ASP A 121 -5.89 2.25 -19.19
CA ASP A 121 -7.27 2.62 -18.84
C ASP A 121 -7.52 4.14 -19.01
N PRO A 122 -8.45 4.57 -19.88
CA PRO A 122 -8.79 5.98 -20.07
C PRO A 122 -9.30 6.69 -18.80
N ARG A 123 -9.98 5.98 -17.90
CA ARG A 123 -10.48 6.56 -16.64
C ARG A 123 -9.32 6.82 -15.68
N ALA A 124 -8.47 5.82 -15.47
CA ALA A 124 -7.23 5.98 -14.70
C ALA A 124 -6.34 7.09 -15.27
N ARG A 125 -6.21 7.19 -16.60
CA ARG A 125 -5.42 8.25 -17.25
C ARG A 125 -5.99 9.65 -16.99
N THR A 126 -7.31 9.79 -16.99
CA THR A 126 -7.99 11.06 -16.68
C THR A 126 -7.80 11.45 -15.22
N ALA A 127 -7.96 10.49 -14.31
CA ALA A 127 -7.73 10.71 -12.87
C ALA A 127 -6.26 11.06 -12.60
N LEU A 128 -5.31 10.37 -13.23
CA LEU A 128 -3.88 10.66 -13.10
C LEU A 128 -3.55 12.06 -13.60
N ARG A 129 -4.14 12.48 -14.73
CA ARG A 129 -3.96 13.84 -15.24
C ARG A 129 -4.39 14.90 -14.21
N GLY A 130 -5.49 14.67 -13.48
CA GLY A 130 -5.91 15.55 -12.39
C GLY A 130 -4.84 15.67 -11.31
N VAL A 131 -4.31 14.53 -10.84
CA VAL A 131 -3.23 14.49 -9.84
C VAL A 131 -1.94 15.12 -10.35
N ILE A 132 -1.56 14.88 -11.61
CA ILE A 132 -0.39 15.51 -12.23
C ILE A 132 -0.53 17.04 -12.24
N LEU A 133 -1.73 17.57 -12.50
CA LEU A 133 -1.97 19.01 -12.45
C LEU A 133 -1.87 19.54 -11.02
N GLU A 134 -2.36 18.80 -10.02
CA GLU A 134 -2.18 19.12 -8.60
C GLU A 134 -0.69 19.13 -8.21
N ILE A 135 0.11 18.20 -8.74
CA ILE A 135 1.57 18.13 -8.51
C ILE A 135 2.33 19.25 -9.23
N ALA A 136 1.92 19.60 -10.45
CA ALA A 136 2.57 20.65 -11.23
C ALA A 136 2.26 22.06 -10.70
N ALA A 137 1.11 22.23 -10.06
CA ALA A 137 0.70 23.46 -9.42
C ALA A 137 0.12 23.16 -8.03
N PRO A 138 0.96 22.83 -7.02
CA PRO A 138 0.49 22.54 -5.67
C PRO A 138 -0.26 23.76 -5.14
N SER A 139 -1.52 23.54 -4.76
CA SER A 139 -2.35 24.57 -4.16
C SER A 139 -2.40 24.34 -2.65
N GLY A 140 -1.93 25.31 -1.88
CA GLY A 140 -1.93 25.19 -0.42
C GLY A 140 -1.08 26.24 0.29
N PRO A 141 -1.29 26.43 1.60
CA PRO A 141 -0.44 27.27 2.44
C PRO A 141 0.87 26.54 2.77
N GLY A 142 1.99 27.00 2.23
CA GLY A 142 3.32 26.45 2.57
C GLY A 142 4.37 26.71 1.50
N PRO A 143 5.66 26.48 1.82
CA PRO A 143 6.69 26.40 0.80
C PRO A 143 6.40 25.21 -0.13
N LEU A 144 6.73 25.35 -1.41
CA LEU A 144 6.65 24.23 -2.34
C LEU A 144 7.64 23.13 -1.90
N PRO A 145 7.19 21.89 -1.75
CA PRO A 145 8.06 20.80 -1.35
C PRO A 145 9.09 20.54 -2.47
N GLY A 146 10.37 20.54 -2.10
CA GLY A 146 11.49 20.43 -3.03
C GLY A 146 12.03 19.01 -3.11
N GLY A 147 12.88 18.74 -4.11
CA GLY A 147 13.52 17.44 -4.26
C GLY A 147 14.44 17.05 -3.08
N ALA A 148 14.90 18.01 -2.29
CA ALA A 148 15.69 17.77 -1.07
C ALA A 148 14.84 17.23 0.10
N ASP A 149 13.53 17.43 0.07
CA ASP A 149 12.62 16.99 1.13
C ASP A 149 12.22 15.51 0.97
N VAL A 150 12.58 14.87 -0.16
CA VAL A 150 12.15 13.51 -0.51
C VAL A 150 12.43 12.49 0.61
N PRO A 151 13.64 12.38 1.18
CA PRO A 151 13.90 11.38 2.21
C PRO A 151 13.07 11.63 3.48
N HIS A 152 12.86 12.90 3.83
CA HIS A 152 12.05 13.29 4.99
C HIS A 152 10.56 12.97 4.79
N LEU A 153 10.01 13.34 3.63
CA LEU A 153 8.61 13.09 3.28
C LEU A 153 8.33 11.58 3.13
N ALA A 154 9.25 10.83 2.52
CA ALA A 154 9.18 9.37 2.43
C ALA A 154 9.12 8.73 3.82
N ALA A 155 10.02 9.17 4.72
CA ALA A 155 10.05 8.70 6.10
C ALA A 155 8.72 8.94 6.83
N ALA A 156 8.19 10.16 6.75
CA ALA A 156 6.93 10.52 7.40
C ALA A 156 5.75 9.69 6.85
N LEU A 157 5.73 9.45 5.54
CA LEU A 157 4.70 8.63 4.89
C LEU A 157 4.76 7.18 5.40
N ILE A 158 5.96 6.60 5.47
CA ILE A 158 6.19 5.24 5.99
C ILE A 158 5.80 5.14 7.46
N ASP A 159 6.17 6.10 8.30
CA ASP A 159 5.80 6.14 9.72
C ASP A 159 4.29 6.15 9.90
N ARG A 160 3.57 6.92 9.07
CA ARG A 160 2.11 6.99 9.11
C ARG A 160 1.46 5.70 8.65
N TRP A 161 1.98 5.07 7.58
CA TRP A 161 1.51 3.78 7.09
C TRP A 161 1.66 2.68 8.15
N TYR A 162 2.82 2.61 8.81
CA TYR A 162 3.04 1.64 9.89
C TYR A 162 2.15 1.90 11.10
N ARG A 163 2.00 3.16 11.52
CA ARG A 163 1.08 3.54 12.62
C ARG A 163 -0.35 3.07 12.32
N ARG A 164 -0.80 3.26 11.09
CA ARG A 164 -2.11 2.81 10.59
C ARG A 164 -2.24 1.28 10.60
N GLY A 165 -1.21 0.57 10.16
CA GLY A 165 -1.14 -0.89 10.24
C GLY A 165 -1.19 -1.42 11.67
N TYR A 166 -0.44 -0.82 12.60
CA TYR A 166 -0.46 -1.22 14.02
C TYR A 166 -1.80 -0.95 14.69
N ALA A 167 -2.48 0.16 14.37
CA ALA A 167 -3.83 0.42 14.86
C ALA A 167 -4.82 -0.66 14.39
N GLY A 168 -4.78 -1.04 13.12
CA GLY A 168 -5.59 -2.14 12.57
C GLY A 168 -5.29 -3.49 13.23
N LEU A 169 -4.02 -3.78 13.48
CA LEU A 169 -3.57 -4.99 14.18
C LEU A 169 -4.16 -5.06 15.60
N LEU A 170 -4.10 -3.96 16.36
CA LEU A 170 -4.65 -3.87 17.72
C LEU A 170 -6.17 -4.02 17.74
N ALA A 171 -6.88 -3.41 16.78
CA ALA A 171 -8.33 -3.58 16.65
C ALA A 171 -8.71 -5.04 16.38
N ARG A 172 -7.97 -5.71 15.49
CA ARG A 172 -8.18 -7.14 15.20
C ARG A 172 -7.96 -8.04 16.42
N MET A 173 -7.00 -7.72 17.27
CA MET A 173 -6.82 -8.45 18.53
C MET A 173 -8.00 -8.32 19.47
N GLY A 174 -8.61 -7.13 19.53
CA GLY A 174 -9.85 -6.94 20.28
C GLY A 174 -10.92 -7.92 19.82
N LEU A 175 -11.15 -8.01 18.51
CA LEU A 175 -12.11 -8.93 17.91
C LEU A 175 -11.76 -10.41 18.18
N VAL A 176 -10.50 -10.81 17.96
CA VAL A 176 -10.05 -12.19 18.22
C VAL A 176 -10.26 -12.58 19.68
N ALA A 177 -10.02 -11.67 20.63
CA ALA A 177 -10.23 -11.92 22.04
C ALA A 177 -11.72 -12.12 22.41
N GLU A 178 -12.64 -11.51 21.66
CA GLU A 178 -14.09 -11.64 21.86
C GLU A 178 -14.65 -12.92 21.20
N GLU A 179 -14.14 -13.28 20.01
CA GLU A 179 -14.76 -14.29 19.15
C GLU A 179 -14.12 -15.69 19.26
N SER A 180 -12.86 -15.78 19.71
CA SER A 180 -12.09 -17.04 19.68
C SER A 180 -12.16 -17.83 20.98
N ALA A 181 -12.00 -19.15 20.90
CA ALA A 181 -11.87 -20.00 22.08
C ALA A 181 -10.58 -19.65 22.87
N THR A 182 -10.66 -19.67 24.21
CA THR A 182 -9.53 -19.31 25.07
C THR A 182 -8.27 -20.13 24.81
N ALA A 183 -8.42 -21.40 24.38
CA ALA A 183 -7.31 -22.29 24.06
C ALA A 183 -6.45 -21.78 22.88
N ASP A 184 -7.07 -21.07 21.93
CA ASP A 184 -6.41 -20.63 20.69
C ASP A 184 -5.76 -19.24 20.86
N LEU A 185 -6.11 -18.49 21.91
CA LEU A 185 -5.64 -17.11 22.11
C LEU A 185 -4.11 -17.02 22.21
N ALA A 186 -3.46 -18.02 22.79
CA ALA A 186 -2.01 -18.06 22.93
C ALA A 186 -1.30 -18.13 21.56
N GLU A 187 -1.83 -18.93 20.64
CA GLU A 187 -1.30 -19.06 19.28
C GLU A 187 -1.50 -17.77 18.47
N HIS A 188 -2.70 -17.19 18.55
CA HIS A 188 -3.00 -15.90 17.91
C HIS A 188 -2.05 -14.80 18.39
N TRP A 189 -1.79 -14.74 19.70
CA TRP A 189 -0.85 -13.77 20.27
C TRP A 189 0.58 -13.97 19.75
N ALA A 190 1.04 -15.23 19.68
CA ALA A 190 2.37 -15.55 19.17
C ALA A 190 2.51 -15.16 17.69
N ALA A 191 1.52 -15.49 16.85
CA ALA A 191 1.50 -15.16 15.43
C ALA A 191 1.53 -13.63 15.20
N MET A 192 0.72 -12.89 15.96
CA MET A 192 0.71 -11.43 15.89
C MET A 192 2.05 -10.83 16.31
N THR A 193 2.64 -11.31 17.41
CA THR A 193 3.93 -10.80 17.89
C THR A 193 5.01 -11.01 16.84
N ALA A 194 5.05 -12.18 16.20
CA ALA A 194 5.98 -12.46 15.10
C ALA A 194 5.74 -11.56 13.89
N HIS A 195 4.47 -11.29 13.54
CA HIS A 195 4.13 -10.33 12.50
C HIS A 195 4.63 -8.91 12.83
N GLN A 196 4.34 -8.41 14.03
CA GLN A 196 4.77 -7.09 14.51
C GLN A 196 6.30 -6.95 14.48
N GLN A 197 7.05 -7.97 14.91
CA GLN A 197 8.51 -7.94 14.88
C GLN A 197 9.07 -7.86 13.46
N ARG A 198 8.50 -8.61 12.51
CA ARG A 198 8.87 -8.51 11.09
C ARG A 198 8.57 -7.13 10.52
N ALA A 199 7.37 -6.62 10.80
CA ALA A 199 6.94 -5.28 10.40
C ALA A 199 7.92 -4.21 10.93
N HIS A 200 8.30 -4.29 12.20
CA HIS A 200 9.24 -3.36 12.83
C HIS A 200 10.65 -3.44 12.23
N ARG A 201 11.19 -4.64 11.96
CA ARG A 201 12.49 -4.79 11.30
C ARG A 201 12.51 -4.14 9.93
N ARG A 202 11.46 -4.39 9.13
CA ARG A 202 11.29 -3.76 7.81
C ARG A 202 11.24 -2.25 7.90
N TRP A 203 10.42 -1.72 8.81
CA TRP A 203 10.31 -0.29 9.06
C TRP A 203 11.68 0.33 9.37
N ALA A 204 12.43 -0.28 10.31
CA ALA A 204 13.73 0.20 10.72
C ALA A 204 14.75 0.15 9.57
N ALA A 205 14.72 -0.89 8.74
CA ALA A 205 15.59 -1.02 7.58
C ALA A 205 15.32 0.07 6.54
N ILE A 206 14.04 0.33 6.21
CA ILE A 206 13.64 1.41 5.30
C ILE A 206 14.06 2.77 5.86
N ARG A 207 13.78 3.03 7.14
CA ARG A 207 14.16 4.29 7.81
C ARG A 207 15.66 4.53 7.78
N THR A 208 16.46 3.49 7.98
CA THR A 208 17.93 3.58 7.91
C THR A 208 18.36 3.96 6.50
N ARG A 209 17.86 3.25 5.47
CA ARG A 209 18.20 3.56 4.07
C ARG A 209 17.81 4.98 3.66
N LEU A 210 16.65 5.47 4.11
CA LEU A 210 16.22 6.84 3.84
C LEU A 210 17.06 7.89 4.58
N ALA A 211 17.60 7.57 5.77
CA ALA A 211 18.46 8.49 6.50
C ALA A 211 19.86 8.63 5.88
N ASP A 212 20.26 7.67 5.04
CA ASP A 212 21.54 7.66 4.33
C ASP A 212 21.48 8.40 2.97
N LEU A 213 20.32 8.96 2.59
CA LEU A 213 20.09 9.76 1.37
C LEU A 213 20.25 11.25 1.62
#